data_AF-A0A6A4S170-F1
#
_entry.id   AF-A0A6A4S170-F1
#
_cell.length_a   1.000
_cell.length_b   1.000
_cell.length_c   1.000
_cell.angle_alpha   90.00
_cell.angle_beta   90.00
_cell.angle_gamma   90.00
#
_symmetry.space_group_name_H-M   'P 1'
#
loop_
_entity.id
_entity.type
_entity.pdbx_description
1 polymer ?
#
loop_
_entity_poly.entity_id
_entity_poly.type
_entity_poly.pdbx_seq_one_letter_code
_entity_poly.pdbx_strand_id
1 'polypeptide(L)'
;MGDTDNTRETHAKVDGGLEEDSQLREAKKELETWKMKAERADDVKSRLIVEKLEEDEAKDKAKQEMIAWVKKQDECQKEFTQSMGSVQGELLKLAKRKQDLLDKLKMCQDQLESKRAESTKLKQKFKIFVQIPDTEVSFSAQDKEESDDDSQPIRGVFIIEQRPTVLLRGGQALITFKEEQVASQILNIPKCSVSCEDMSLDVKPKRITMDPAVKFETFCGAPKRTILLDDIEDIEEEEDLQDHLEIHFQKKSNCGGDIQSIKYISGGKVMQALFCEEAGKRED
;
A
#
# COMPACT_ATOMS: atom_id res chain seq x y z
N MET A 1 -68.03 -120.56 -22.99
CA MET A 1 -67.54 -121.79 -22.33
C MET A 1 -66.27 -121.42 -21.57
N GLY A 2 -66.11 -121.63 -20.27
CA GLY A 2 -66.99 -122.22 -19.28
C GLY A 2 -66.47 -121.84 -17.89
N ASP A 3 -67.40 -121.77 -16.94
CA ASP A 3 -67.17 -121.71 -15.51
C ASP A 3 -66.45 -122.96 -14.99
N THR A 4 -65.65 -122.80 -13.94
CA THR A 4 -65.61 -123.67 -12.74
C THR A 4 -64.79 -122.90 -11.67
N ASP A 5 -65.40 -122.31 -10.65
CA ASP A 5 -65.99 -122.88 -9.43
C ASP A 5 -64.96 -123.05 -8.28
N ASN A 6 -65.01 -122.05 -7.39
CA ASN A 6 -65.04 -122.11 -5.93
C ASN A 6 -64.35 -123.27 -5.18
N THR A 7 -63.48 -122.93 -4.22
CA THR A 7 -63.44 -123.65 -2.93
C THR A 7 -63.09 -122.67 -1.81
N ARG A 8 -63.96 -122.66 -0.80
CA ARG A 8 -63.90 -121.86 0.42
C ARG A 8 -63.60 -122.83 1.55
N GLU A 9 -62.51 -122.65 2.28
CA GLU A 9 -62.31 -123.27 3.60
C GLU A 9 -61.85 -122.21 4.60
N THR A 10 -62.78 -121.87 5.49
CA THR A 10 -62.55 -121.19 6.75
C THR A 10 -62.26 -122.25 7.80
N HIS A 11 -61.18 -122.16 8.57
CA HIS A 11 -61.21 -122.50 9.99
C HIS A 11 -59.97 -122.01 10.76
N ALA A 12 -60.27 -121.48 11.95
CA ALA A 12 -59.50 -121.55 13.20
C ALA A 12 -58.26 -120.66 13.37
N LYS A 13 -58.54 -119.52 14.02
CA LYS A 13 -57.68 -118.63 14.77
C LYS A 13 -57.15 -119.32 16.04
N VAL A 14 -55.91 -118.98 16.43
CA VAL A 14 -55.29 -118.93 17.77
C VAL A 14 -53.89 -119.57 17.77
N ASP A 15 -52.88 -118.78 17.36
CA ASP A 15 -51.53 -118.75 17.97
C ASP A 15 -50.75 -117.46 17.56
N GLY A 16 -51.46 -116.33 17.37
CA GLY A 16 -50.90 -115.06 16.86
C GLY A 16 -50.43 -114.06 17.93
N GLY A 17 -50.53 -114.41 19.21
CA GLY A 17 -50.33 -113.45 20.33
C GLY A 17 -48.87 -113.08 20.61
N LEU A 18 -47.88 -113.88 20.18
CA LEU A 18 -46.46 -113.63 20.47
C LEU A 18 -45.75 -112.82 19.37
N GLU A 19 -46.21 -112.91 18.11
CA GLU A 19 -45.69 -112.10 17.00
C GLU A 19 -46.31 -110.70 16.98
N GLU A 20 -47.60 -110.57 17.26
CA GLU A 20 -48.29 -109.26 17.36
C GLU A 20 -47.72 -108.38 18.49
N ASP A 21 -47.38 -108.96 19.65
CA ASP A 21 -46.74 -108.25 20.76
C ASP A 21 -45.29 -107.82 20.46
N SER A 22 -44.58 -108.58 19.63
CA SER A 22 -43.22 -108.23 19.16
C SER A 22 -43.27 -107.05 18.17
N GLN A 23 -44.20 -107.11 17.20
CA GLN A 23 -44.44 -106.05 16.22
C GLN A 23 -44.94 -104.75 16.89
N LEU A 24 -45.84 -104.85 17.88
CA LEU A 24 -46.32 -103.70 18.65
C LEU A 24 -45.19 -103.03 19.44
N ARG A 25 -44.27 -103.82 20.00
CA ARG A 25 -43.09 -103.32 20.72
C ARG A 25 -42.11 -102.62 19.78
N GLU A 26 -41.92 -103.13 18.57
CA GLU A 26 -41.09 -102.51 17.53
C GLU A 26 -41.71 -101.19 17.03
N ALA A 27 -43.01 -101.18 16.72
CA ALA A 27 -43.74 -99.99 16.31
C ALA A 27 -43.70 -98.89 17.39
N LYS A 28 -43.76 -99.25 18.69
CA LYS A 28 -43.62 -98.29 19.78
C LYS A 28 -42.22 -97.68 19.87
N LYS A 29 -41.16 -98.47 19.65
CA LYS A 29 -39.80 -97.94 19.56
C LYS A 29 -39.64 -97.02 18.36
N GLU A 30 -40.18 -97.41 17.21
CA GLU A 30 -40.14 -96.60 15.99
C GLU A 30 -40.86 -95.26 16.20
N LEU A 31 -42.06 -95.27 16.80
CA LEU A 31 -42.81 -94.07 17.15
C LEU A 31 -41.99 -93.13 18.05
N GLU A 32 -41.29 -93.66 19.06
CA GLU A 32 -40.42 -92.83 19.90
C GLU A 32 -39.24 -92.25 19.11
N THR A 33 -38.66 -92.99 18.16
CA THR A 33 -37.63 -92.41 17.27
C THR A 33 -38.19 -91.31 16.37
N TRP A 34 -39.43 -91.45 15.88
CA TRP A 34 -40.09 -90.45 15.05
C TRP A 34 -40.46 -89.20 15.86
N LYS A 35 -40.92 -89.36 17.11
CA LYS A 35 -41.14 -88.23 18.04
C LYS A 35 -39.86 -87.45 18.30
N MET A 36 -38.76 -88.14 18.62
CA MET A 36 -37.45 -87.50 18.85
C MET A 36 -36.90 -86.82 17.59
N LYS A 37 -37.17 -87.36 16.40
CA LYS A 37 -36.81 -86.69 15.13
C LYS A 37 -37.67 -85.44 14.89
N ALA A 38 -38.97 -85.51 15.19
CA ALA A 38 -39.88 -84.38 15.05
C ALA A 38 -39.52 -83.23 16.00
N GLU A 39 -39.22 -83.54 17.27
CA GLU A 39 -38.75 -82.57 18.26
C GLU A 39 -37.45 -81.89 17.81
N ARG A 40 -36.44 -82.66 17.39
CA ARG A 40 -35.19 -82.11 16.86
C ARG A 40 -35.40 -81.24 15.61
N ALA A 41 -36.34 -81.62 14.74
CA ALA A 41 -36.68 -80.82 13.57
C ALA A 41 -37.34 -79.48 13.97
N ASP A 42 -38.18 -79.47 15.01
CA ASP A 42 -38.81 -78.26 15.54
C ASP A 42 -37.80 -77.34 16.25
N ASP A 43 -36.85 -77.89 17.00
CA ASP A 43 -35.73 -77.14 17.59
C ASP A 43 -34.87 -76.46 16.49
N VAL A 44 -34.53 -77.21 15.44
CA VAL A 44 -33.78 -76.69 14.29
C VAL A 44 -34.56 -75.58 13.60
N LYS A 45 -35.87 -75.78 13.37
CA LYS A 45 -36.74 -74.77 12.77
C LYS A 45 -36.79 -73.49 13.61
N SER A 46 -36.91 -73.62 14.92
CA SER A 46 -36.95 -72.48 15.85
C SER A 46 -35.64 -71.69 15.84
N ARG A 47 -34.48 -72.37 15.86
CA ARG A 47 -33.18 -71.69 15.72
C ARG A 47 -33.04 -70.96 14.39
N LEU A 48 -33.43 -71.60 13.29
CA LEU A 48 -33.33 -71.00 11.96
C LEU A 48 -34.22 -69.75 11.81
N ILE A 49 -35.36 -69.71 12.51
CA ILE A 49 -36.20 -68.50 12.56
C ILE A 49 -35.48 -67.36 13.30
N VAL A 50 -34.84 -67.63 14.43
CA VAL A 50 -34.10 -66.61 15.20
C VAL A 50 -32.94 -66.07 14.38
N GLU A 51 -32.12 -66.94 13.79
CA GLU A 51 -30.98 -66.54 12.95
C GLU A 51 -31.44 -65.70 11.73
N LYS A 52 -32.55 -66.10 11.09
CA LYS A 52 -33.14 -65.32 9.99
C LYS A 52 -33.58 -63.92 10.46
N LEU A 53 -34.19 -63.80 11.63
CA LEU A 53 -34.61 -62.52 12.19
C LEU A 53 -33.40 -61.63 12.53
N GLU A 54 -32.35 -62.21 13.12
CA GLU A 54 -31.10 -61.50 13.41
C GLU A 54 -30.42 -61.00 12.12
N GLU A 55 -30.39 -61.81 11.07
CA GLU A 55 -29.83 -61.43 9.76
C GLU A 55 -30.68 -60.32 9.09
N ASP A 56 -32.01 -60.42 9.14
CA ASP A 56 -32.91 -59.37 8.62
C ASP A 56 -32.72 -58.05 9.40
N GLU A 57 -32.55 -58.08 10.72
CA GLU A 57 -32.25 -56.91 11.56
C GLU A 57 -30.87 -56.32 11.22
N ALA A 58 -29.83 -57.15 11.09
CA ALA A 58 -28.50 -56.72 10.71
C ALA A 58 -28.49 -56.07 9.32
N LYS A 59 -29.23 -56.64 8.37
CA LYS A 59 -29.41 -56.09 7.03
C LYS A 59 -30.10 -54.73 7.05
N ASP A 60 -31.16 -54.57 7.85
CA ASP A 60 -31.87 -53.30 7.95
C ASP A 60 -31.02 -52.24 8.65
N LYS A 61 -30.26 -52.62 9.69
CA LYS A 61 -29.27 -51.73 10.32
C LYS A 61 -28.19 -51.27 9.32
N ALA A 62 -27.63 -52.20 8.54
CA ALA A 62 -26.62 -51.87 7.53
C ALA A 62 -27.18 -50.93 6.44
N LYS A 63 -28.43 -51.11 6.01
CA LYS A 63 -29.10 -50.18 5.09
C LYS A 63 -29.27 -48.79 5.71
N GLN A 64 -29.68 -48.71 6.98
CA GLN A 64 -29.84 -47.42 7.66
C GLN A 64 -28.51 -46.68 7.80
N GLU A 65 -27.45 -47.39 8.17
CA GLU A 65 -26.09 -46.83 8.23
C GLU A 65 -25.61 -46.34 6.86
N MET A 66 -25.85 -47.11 5.79
CA MET A 66 -25.55 -46.70 4.42
C MET A 66 -26.28 -45.40 4.05
N ILE A 67 -27.58 -45.30 4.34
CA ILE A 67 -28.35 -44.08 4.09
C ILE A 67 -27.81 -42.90 4.90
N ALA A 68 -27.42 -43.13 6.16
CA ALA A 68 -26.83 -42.08 7.00
C ALA A 68 -25.49 -41.59 6.46
N TRP A 69 -24.64 -42.49 5.94
CA TRP A 69 -23.38 -42.12 5.31
C TRP A 69 -23.57 -41.32 4.02
N VAL A 70 -24.52 -41.72 3.17
CA VAL A 70 -24.86 -40.98 1.95
C VAL A 70 -25.32 -39.56 2.29
N LYS A 71 -26.21 -39.39 3.28
CA LYS A 71 -26.64 -38.06 3.72
C LYS A 71 -25.49 -37.19 4.22
N LYS A 72 -24.59 -37.75 5.02
CA LYS A 72 -23.39 -37.04 5.50
C LYS A 72 -22.46 -36.64 4.36
N GLN A 73 -22.33 -37.49 3.34
CA GLN A 73 -21.55 -37.18 2.14
C GLN A 73 -22.17 -36.00 1.39
N ASP A 74 -23.48 -36.02 1.17
CA ASP A 74 -24.21 -34.94 0.48
C ASP A 74 -24.10 -33.60 1.24
N GLU A 75 -24.25 -33.63 2.57
CA GLU A 75 -24.09 -32.46 3.45
C GLU A 75 -22.67 -31.88 3.35
N CYS A 76 -21.65 -32.74 3.48
CA CYS A 76 -20.25 -32.32 3.36
C CYS A 76 -19.96 -31.73 1.97
N GLN A 77 -20.50 -32.33 0.90
CA GLN A 77 -20.33 -31.83 -0.45
C GLN A 77 -21.02 -30.46 -0.65
N LYS A 78 -22.19 -30.27 -0.05
CA LYS A 78 -22.90 -28.99 -0.07
C LYS A 78 -22.12 -27.90 0.68
N GLU A 79 -21.59 -28.20 1.87
CA GLU A 79 -20.75 -27.27 2.63
C GLU A 79 -19.48 -26.91 1.86
N PHE A 80 -18.82 -27.90 1.26
CA PHE A 80 -17.61 -27.67 0.47
C PHE A 80 -17.88 -26.77 -0.73
N THR A 81 -18.94 -27.05 -1.50
CA THR A 81 -19.29 -26.24 -2.68
C THR A 81 -19.70 -24.82 -2.31
N GLN A 82 -20.42 -24.64 -1.19
CA GLN A 82 -20.77 -23.32 -0.67
C GLN A 82 -19.52 -22.54 -0.23
N SER A 83 -18.63 -23.17 0.53
CA SER A 83 -17.37 -22.58 0.99
C SER A 83 -16.48 -22.19 -0.19
N MET A 84 -16.31 -23.09 -1.17
CA MET A 84 -15.54 -22.83 -2.38
C MET A 84 -16.13 -21.67 -3.19
N GLY A 85 -17.46 -21.61 -3.34
CA GLY A 85 -18.13 -20.49 -4.00
C GLY A 85 -17.90 -19.15 -3.29
N SER A 86 -17.89 -19.14 -1.95
CA SER A 86 -17.57 -17.95 -1.16
C SER A 86 -16.14 -17.46 -1.42
N VAL A 87 -15.16 -18.37 -1.30
CA VAL A 87 -13.74 -18.05 -1.52
C VAL A 87 -13.50 -17.58 -2.95
N GLN A 88 -14.13 -18.21 -3.94
CA GLN A 88 -14.03 -17.79 -5.34
C GLN A 88 -14.61 -16.39 -5.56
N GLY A 89 -15.72 -16.06 -4.90
CA GLY A 89 -16.31 -14.73 -4.90
C GLY A 89 -15.40 -13.67 -4.28
N GLU A 90 -14.74 -13.98 -3.17
CA GLU A 90 -13.74 -13.09 -2.54
C GLU A 90 -12.52 -12.88 -3.42
N LEU A 91 -12.02 -13.94 -4.07
CA LEU A 91 -10.91 -13.86 -5.01
C LEU A 91 -11.22 -12.90 -6.17
N LEU A 92 -12.43 -12.98 -6.74
CA LEU A 92 -12.89 -12.07 -7.80
C LEU A 92 -12.98 -10.62 -7.32
N LYS A 93 -13.50 -10.38 -6.10
CA LYS A 93 -13.55 -9.04 -5.49
C LYS A 93 -12.13 -8.48 -5.28
N LEU A 94 -11.20 -9.30 -4.80
CA LEU A 94 -9.82 -8.91 -4.57
C LEU A 94 -9.09 -8.60 -5.87
N ALA A 95 -9.30 -9.41 -6.92
CA ALA A 95 -8.76 -9.18 -8.25
C ALA A 95 -9.26 -7.85 -8.85
N LYS A 96 -10.56 -7.56 -8.73
CA LYS A 96 -11.13 -6.29 -9.17
C LYS A 96 -10.51 -5.10 -8.41
N ARG A 97 -10.42 -5.20 -7.08
CA ARG A 97 -9.82 -4.14 -6.25
C ARG A 97 -8.34 -3.92 -6.58
N LYS A 98 -7.60 -4.99 -6.88
CA LYS A 98 -6.21 -4.91 -7.34
C LYS A 98 -6.11 -4.13 -8.64
N GLN A 99 -6.99 -4.40 -9.60
CA GLN A 99 -7.01 -3.67 -10.87
C GLN A 99 -7.35 -2.19 -10.68
N ASP A 100 -8.39 -1.87 -9.90
CA ASP A 100 -8.78 -0.48 -9.60
C ASP A 100 -7.63 0.32 -8.94
N LEU A 101 -6.84 -0.34 -8.08
CA LEU A 101 -5.68 0.29 -7.44
C LEU A 101 -4.54 0.55 -8.43
N LEU A 102 -4.29 -0.36 -9.37
CA LEU A 102 -3.28 -0.16 -10.43
C LEU A 102 -3.66 1.01 -11.33
N ASP A 103 -4.94 1.13 -11.69
CA ASP A 103 -5.43 2.22 -12.53
C ASP A 103 -5.30 3.58 -11.80
N LYS A 104 -5.65 3.63 -10.51
CA LYS A 104 -5.45 4.83 -9.66
C LYS A 104 -3.98 5.21 -9.53
N LEU A 105 -3.10 4.22 -9.35
CA LEU A 105 -1.66 4.46 -9.24
C LEU A 105 -1.13 5.13 -10.52
N LYS A 106 -1.54 4.62 -11.69
CA LYS A 106 -1.17 5.19 -12.98
C LYS A 106 -1.68 6.62 -13.14
N MET A 107 -2.95 6.88 -12.81
CA MET A 107 -3.50 8.24 -12.85
C MET A 107 -2.74 9.22 -11.96
N CYS A 108 -2.40 8.82 -10.73
CA CYS A 108 -1.63 9.67 -9.83
C CYS A 108 -0.22 9.94 -10.36
N GLN A 109 0.40 8.96 -11.00
CA GLN A 109 1.72 9.10 -11.61
C GLN A 109 1.70 10.10 -12.78
N ASP A 110 0.71 10.00 -13.66
CA ASP A 110 0.52 10.93 -14.78
C ASP A 110 0.26 12.36 -14.28
N GLN A 111 -0.57 12.51 -13.24
CA GLN A 111 -0.83 13.81 -12.60
C GLN A 111 0.44 14.41 -11.98
N LEU A 112 1.24 13.59 -11.30
CA LEU A 112 2.50 14.01 -10.69
C LEU A 112 3.48 14.48 -11.76
N GLU A 113 3.60 13.74 -12.86
CA GLU A 113 4.48 14.10 -13.98
C GLU A 113 4.03 15.40 -14.65
N SER A 114 2.72 15.59 -14.87
CA SER A 114 2.16 16.85 -15.37
C SER A 114 2.49 18.03 -14.43
N LYS A 115 2.29 17.86 -13.11
CA LYS A 115 2.60 18.89 -12.12
C LYS A 115 4.10 19.18 -12.02
N ARG A 116 4.95 18.16 -12.14
CA ARG A 116 6.41 18.33 -12.22
C ARG A 116 6.79 19.10 -13.47
N ALA A 117 6.21 18.78 -14.63
CA ALA A 117 6.48 19.51 -15.88
C ALA A 117 6.03 20.98 -15.79
N GLU A 118 4.87 21.26 -15.18
CA GLU A 118 4.41 22.62 -14.87
C GLU A 118 5.41 23.34 -13.96
N SER A 119 5.85 22.70 -12.87
CA SER A 119 6.83 23.27 -11.94
C SER A 119 8.16 23.57 -12.62
N THR A 120 8.67 22.66 -13.47
CA THR A 120 9.91 22.87 -14.22
C THR A 120 9.79 24.04 -15.19
N LYS A 121 8.68 24.14 -15.94
CA LYS A 121 8.39 25.30 -16.81
C LYS A 121 8.34 26.61 -16.02
N LEU A 122 7.72 26.59 -14.84
CA LEU A 122 7.62 27.76 -13.97
C LEU A 122 9.00 28.16 -13.42
N LYS A 123 9.78 27.21 -12.90
CA LYS A 123 11.16 27.43 -12.45
C LYS A 123 12.03 28.02 -13.55
N GLN A 124 11.92 27.52 -14.77
CA GLN A 124 12.67 28.06 -15.91
C GLN A 124 12.23 29.49 -16.25
N LYS A 125 10.93 29.78 -16.21
CA LYS A 125 10.39 31.12 -16.47
C LYS A 125 10.82 32.17 -15.43
N PHE A 126 10.94 31.76 -14.16
CA PHE A 126 11.33 32.64 -13.05
C PHE A 126 12.82 32.53 -12.68
N LYS A 127 13.65 31.91 -13.53
CA LYS A 127 15.10 31.82 -13.31
C LYS A 127 15.74 33.18 -13.62
N ILE A 128 15.59 34.12 -12.70
CA ILE A 128 16.29 35.41 -12.76
C ILE A 128 17.71 35.15 -12.27
N PHE A 129 18.69 35.15 -13.18
CA PHE A 129 20.10 35.26 -12.82
C PHE A 129 20.41 36.74 -12.61
N VAL A 130 20.29 37.21 -11.36
CA VAL A 130 20.98 38.44 -10.98
C VAL A 130 22.36 37.99 -10.51
N GLN A 131 23.39 38.22 -11.32
CA GLN A 131 24.76 38.15 -10.81
C GLN A 131 24.88 39.26 -9.76
N ILE A 132 25.05 38.88 -8.49
CA ILE A 132 25.43 39.83 -7.45
C ILE A 132 26.83 40.31 -7.83
N PRO A 133 27.08 41.62 -7.97
CA PRO A 133 28.40 42.12 -8.34
C PRO A 133 29.45 41.68 -7.33
N ASP A 134 30.58 41.17 -7.82
CA ASP A 134 31.76 40.94 -6.98
C ASP A 134 32.16 42.27 -6.35
N THR A 135 32.02 42.35 -5.04
CA THR A 135 32.34 43.56 -4.26
C THR A 135 33.58 43.26 -3.42
N GLU A 136 34.69 43.91 -3.76
CA GLU A 136 35.94 43.82 -3.02
C GLU A 136 35.75 44.48 -1.65
N VAL A 137 35.75 43.68 -0.58
CA VAL A 137 35.61 44.17 0.79
C VAL A 137 36.99 44.48 1.38
N SER A 138 37.26 45.75 1.65
CA SER A 138 38.48 46.16 2.35
C SER A 138 38.27 46.06 3.86
N PHE A 139 39.08 45.24 4.54
CA PHE A 139 39.11 45.21 6.00
C PHE A 139 39.94 46.39 6.52
N SER A 140 39.28 47.40 7.06
CA SER A 140 39.93 48.44 7.87
C SER A 140 39.92 48.02 9.33
N ALA A 141 41.09 47.92 9.96
CA ALA A 141 41.20 47.66 11.39
C ALA A 141 40.52 48.81 12.15
N GLN A 142 39.43 48.51 12.87
CA GLN A 142 38.80 49.44 13.79
C GLN A 142 39.31 49.15 15.20
N ASP A 143 39.62 50.24 15.91
CA ASP A 143 40.15 50.19 17.27
C ASP A 143 39.20 49.52 18.27
N LYS A 144 39.84 48.86 19.23
CA LYS A 144 39.32 48.06 20.34
C LYS A 144 38.05 48.64 20.99
N GLU A 145 36.95 47.91 20.88
CA GLU A 145 35.99 47.79 21.99
C GLU A 145 35.76 46.29 22.25
N GLU A 146 36.03 45.88 23.49
CA GLU A 146 35.74 44.54 24.01
C GLU A 146 34.22 44.36 24.07
N SER A 147 33.67 43.68 23.07
CA SER A 147 32.33 43.14 23.06
C SER A 147 32.44 41.62 22.96
N ASP A 148 31.93 40.92 23.96
CA ASP A 148 32.15 39.48 24.18
C ASP A 148 31.30 38.56 23.26
N ASP A 149 30.65 39.12 22.23
CA ASP A 149 29.89 38.33 21.23
C ASP A 149 30.06 38.85 19.79
N ASP A 150 31.26 38.66 19.24
CA ASP A 150 31.63 39.06 17.87
C ASP A 150 31.34 37.99 16.79
N SER A 151 30.48 37.01 17.10
CA SER A 151 30.25 35.84 16.24
C SER A 151 29.38 36.13 15.00
N GLN A 152 28.71 37.29 14.95
CA GLN A 152 27.77 37.59 13.87
C GLN A 152 28.48 37.88 12.54
N PRO A 153 28.17 37.17 11.44
CA PRO A 153 28.79 37.40 10.13
C PRO A 153 28.51 38.81 9.62
N ILE A 154 29.36 39.31 8.71
CA ILE A 154 29.08 40.59 8.03
C ILE A 154 27.80 40.43 7.22
N ARG A 155 26.75 41.17 7.59
CA ARG A 155 25.41 41.05 7.00
C ARG A 155 25.24 42.02 5.84
N GLY A 156 25.33 41.50 4.63
CA GLY A 156 24.87 42.19 3.42
C GLY A 156 23.36 42.01 3.25
N VAL A 157 22.64 43.13 3.06
CA VAL A 157 21.20 43.12 2.73
C VAL A 157 21.05 43.59 1.29
N PHE A 158 20.58 42.69 0.42
CA PHE A 158 20.26 43.05 -0.96
C PHE A 158 18.75 43.09 -1.13
N ILE A 159 18.26 44.17 -1.73
CA ILE A 159 16.85 44.36 -2.05
C ILE A 159 16.70 44.23 -3.56
N ILE A 160 15.98 43.20 -4.01
CA ILE A 160 15.63 43.05 -5.41
C ILE A 160 14.17 43.49 -5.59
N GLU A 161 13.98 44.59 -6.32
CA GLU A 161 12.67 45.16 -6.61
C GLU A 161 12.32 44.97 -8.09
N GLN A 162 11.31 44.16 -8.37
CA GLN A 162 10.74 44.10 -9.72
C GLN A 162 9.68 45.19 -9.87
N ARG A 163 9.95 46.19 -10.72
CA ARG A 163 8.93 47.19 -11.08
C ARG A 163 7.99 46.61 -12.13
N PRO A 164 6.67 46.63 -11.90
CA PRO A 164 5.72 46.13 -12.88
C PRO A 164 5.77 47.00 -14.14
N THR A 165 5.72 46.36 -15.32
CA THR A 165 5.78 47.04 -16.62
C THR A 165 4.46 46.83 -17.38
N VAL A 166 3.94 47.89 -17.98
CA VAL A 166 2.76 47.83 -18.86
C VAL A 166 3.24 47.96 -20.30
N LEU A 167 3.00 46.94 -21.12
CA LEU A 167 3.24 47.04 -22.56
C LEU A 167 2.01 47.66 -23.25
N LEU A 168 2.18 48.86 -23.81
CA LEU A 168 1.16 49.51 -24.62
C LEU A 168 1.24 48.99 -26.06
N ARG A 169 0.09 48.67 -26.65
CA ARG A 169 -0.06 48.36 -28.07
C ARG A 169 -0.44 49.63 -28.85
N GLY A 170 -0.24 49.62 -30.16
CA GLY A 170 -0.65 50.74 -31.03
C GLY A 170 -2.12 51.11 -30.82
N GLY A 171 -2.41 52.40 -30.66
CA GLY A 171 -3.75 52.91 -30.34
C GLY A 171 -4.12 52.93 -28.85
N GLN A 172 -3.17 52.69 -27.95
CA GLN A 172 -3.38 52.79 -26.50
C GLN A 172 -2.56 53.94 -25.90
N ALA A 173 -3.14 54.63 -24.91
CA ALA A 173 -2.47 55.64 -24.11
C ALA A 173 -2.62 55.29 -22.62
N LEU A 174 -1.56 55.53 -21.85
CA LEU A 174 -1.55 55.41 -20.40
C LEU A 174 -1.68 56.80 -19.79
N ILE A 175 -2.65 56.98 -18.89
CA ILE A 175 -2.89 58.26 -18.21
C ILE A 175 -2.85 58.01 -16.70
N THR A 176 -1.98 58.75 -16.00
CA THR A 176 -1.87 58.70 -14.54
C THR A 176 -2.40 60.00 -13.97
N PHE A 177 -3.48 59.91 -13.19
CA PHE A 177 -4.04 61.05 -12.48
C PHE A 177 -3.33 61.23 -11.14
N LYS A 178 -3.16 62.49 -10.72
CA LYS A 178 -2.59 62.83 -9.40
C LYS A 178 -3.47 62.34 -8.26
N GLU A 179 -4.79 62.32 -8.47
CA GLU A 179 -5.79 61.93 -7.49
C GLU A 179 -6.51 60.66 -7.95
N GLU A 180 -6.56 59.66 -7.08
CA GLU A 180 -7.22 58.37 -7.36
C GLU A 180 -8.72 58.51 -7.66
N GLN A 181 -9.37 59.48 -7.01
CA GLN A 181 -10.80 59.73 -7.17
C GLN A 181 -11.16 60.10 -8.61
N VAL A 182 -10.31 60.90 -9.27
CA VAL A 182 -10.50 61.30 -10.67
C VAL A 182 -10.45 60.09 -11.60
N ALA A 183 -9.46 59.21 -11.41
CA ALA A 183 -9.35 58.00 -12.21
C ALA A 183 -10.57 57.08 -12.02
N SER A 184 -11.05 56.95 -10.77
CA SER A 184 -12.22 56.12 -10.43
C SER A 184 -13.51 56.65 -11.05
N GLN A 185 -13.72 57.97 -11.06
CA GLN A 185 -14.86 58.60 -11.71
C GLN A 185 -14.86 58.34 -13.22
N ILE A 186 -13.71 58.50 -13.88
CA ILE A 186 -13.58 58.29 -15.33
C ILE A 186 -13.83 56.83 -15.70
N LEU A 187 -13.41 55.87 -14.87
CA LEU A 187 -13.65 54.44 -15.09
C LEU A 187 -15.14 54.06 -15.07
N ASN A 188 -15.99 54.85 -14.38
CA ASN A 188 -17.43 54.62 -14.33
C ASN A 188 -18.17 55.20 -15.55
N ILE A 189 -17.49 55.98 -16.40
CA ILE A 189 -18.09 56.55 -17.61
C ILE A 189 -18.16 55.44 -18.68
N PRO A 190 -19.35 55.05 -19.14
CA PRO A 190 -19.50 53.92 -20.06
C PRO A 190 -18.92 54.18 -21.46
N LYS A 191 -18.87 55.45 -21.88
CA LYS A 191 -18.34 55.90 -23.17
C LYS A 191 -17.73 57.29 -23.01
N CYS A 192 -16.41 57.40 -23.18
CA CYS A 192 -15.69 58.67 -23.09
C CYS A 192 -15.40 59.16 -24.50
N SER A 193 -16.00 60.29 -24.91
CA SER A 193 -15.71 60.90 -26.21
C SER A 193 -14.70 62.02 -26.02
N VAL A 194 -13.57 61.92 -26.72
CA VAL A 194 -12.46 62.87 -26.66
C VAL A 194 -12.46 63.67 -27.96
N SER A 195 -12.61 64.98 -27.86
CA SER A 195 -12.50 65.87 -29.01
C SER A 195 -11.03 66.09 -29.36
N CYS A 196 -10.67 65.89 -30.63
CA CYS A 196 -9.32 66.11 -31.15
C CYS A 196 -9.43 66.88 -32.46
N GLU A 197 -9.08 68.17 -32.44
CA GLU A 197 -9.24 69.13 -33.56
C GLU A 197 -10.61 69.05 -34.23
N ASP A 198 -10.70 68.33 -35.36
CA ASP A 198 -11.91 68.22 -36.21
C ASP A 198 -12.64 66.87 -36.06
N MET A 199 -12.20 65.99 -35.15
CA MET A 199 -12.71 64.63 -34.99
C MET A 199 -13.02 64.31 -33.52
N SER A 200 -14.09 63.55 -33.28
CA SER A 200 -14.38 62.97 -31.96
C SER A 200 -13.97 61.50 -31.92
N LEU A 201 -13.15 61.13 -30.93
CA LEU A 201 -12.72 59.76 -30.70
C LEU A 201 -13.44 59.19 -29.48
N ASP A 202 -14.18 58.11 -29.69
CA ASP A 202 -14.78 57.36 -28.61
C ASP A 202 -13.75 56.39 -28.01
N VAL A 203 -13.30 56.70 -26.80
CA VAL A 203 -12.38 55.87 -26.03
C VAL A 203 -13.11 55.19 -24.87
N LYS A 204 -12.67 53.98 -24.55
CA LYS A 204 -13.17 53.21 -23.42
C LYS A 204 -12.10 53.17 -22.32
N PRO A 205 -12.31 53.88 -21.19
CA PRO A 205 -11.42 53.77 -20.04
C PRO A 205 -11.37 52.33 -19.56
N LYS A 206 -10.16 51.84 -19.26
CA LYS A 206 -9.95 50.50 -18.67
C LYS A 206 -9.00 50.62 -17.51
N ARG A 207 -9.33 49.96 -16.41
CA ARG A 207 -8.41 49.81 -15.29
C ARG A 207 -7.25 48.92 -15.72
N ILE A 208 -6.05 49.33 -15.38
CA ILE A 208 -4.86 48.50 -15.55
C ILE A 208 -4.64 47.75 -14.25
N THR A 209 -4.58 46.43 -14.35
CA THR A 209 -4.16 45.57 -13.25
C THR A 209 -2.66 45.36 -13.41
N MET A 210 -1.89 45.82 -12.43
CA MET A 210 -0.46 45.52 -12.35
C MET A 210 -0.30 44.21 -11.58
N ASP A 211 0.63 43.37 -12.01
CA ASP A 211 1.04 42.23 -11.19
C ASP A 211 1.68 42.75 -9.89
N PRO A 212 1.57 42.00 -8.77
CA PRO A 212 2.18 42.39 -7.51
C PRO A 212 3.67 42.64 -7.70
N ALA A 213 4.16 43.80 -7.25
CA ALA A 213 5.60 44.04 -7.19
C ALA A 213 6.23 43.04 -6.22
N VAL A 214 7.16 42.24 -6.70
CA VAL A 214 7.91 41.31 -5.85
C VAL A 214 9.11 42.04 -5.30
N LYS A 215 9.14 42.20 -3.98
CA LYS A 215 10.31 42.63 -3.23
C LYS A 215 10.82 41.42 -2.46
N PHE A 216 12.05 41.00 -2.73
CA PHE A 216 12.69 39.97 -1.93
C PHE A 216 14.00 40.51 -1.37
N GLU A 217 14.19 40.25 -0.08
CA GLU A 217 15.39 40.58 0.67
C GLU A 217 16.22 39.31 0.74
N THR A 218 17.46 39.37 0.25
CA THR A 218 18.40 38.25 0.38
C THR A 218 19.48 38.62 1.37
N PHE A 219 19.71 37.73 2.32
CA PHE A 219 20.79 37.85 3.30
C PHE A 219 22.02 37.14 2.75
N CYS A 220 23.12 37.87 2.69
CA CYS A 220 24.44 37.29 2.44
C CYS A 220 25.29 37.57 3.68
N GLY A 221 25.75 36.50 4.34
CA GLY A 221 26.70 36.58 5.43
C GLY A 221 28.10 36.26 4.91
N ALA A 222 29.09 37.08 5.23
CA ALA A 222 30.50 36.69 5.09
C ALA A 222 31.03 36.22 6.45
N PRO A 223 31.72 35.06 6.53
CA PRO A 223 32.29 34.59 7.77
C PRO A 223 33.39 35.56 8.23
N LYS A 224 33.36 35.99 9.50
CA LYS A 224 34.39 36.87 10.07
C LYS A 224 35.64 36.13 10.53
N ARG A 225 35.49 34.86 10.92
CA ARG A 225 36.54 34.01 11.53
C ARG A 225 37.05 32.89 10.62
N THR A 226 36.55 32.82 9.39
CA THR A 226 36.90 31.79 8.43
C THR A 226 37.53 32.43 7.21
N ILE A 227 38.70 31.92 6.83
CA ILE A 227 39.40 32.32 5.61
C ILE A 227 39.45 31.14 4.65
N LEU A 228 39.46 31.44 3.36
CA LEU A 228 39.75 30.47 2.31
C LEU A 228 41.22 30.65 1.91
N LEU A 229 41.97 29.55 1.96
CA LEU A 229 43.30 29.47 1.36
C LEU A 229 43.14 28.72 0.04
N ASP A 230 43.53 29.36 -1.05
CA ASP A 230 43.44 28.82 -2.41
C ASP A 230 44.84 28.60 -2.99
N ASP A 231 44.93 27.93 -4.14
CA ASP A 231 46.17 27.64 -4.87
C ASP A 231 47.24 26.90 -4.04
N ILE A 232 46.82 25.97 -3.17
CA ILE A 232 47.73 25.10 -2.42
C ILE A 232 48.15 23.92 -3.32
N GLU A 233 49.47 23.74 -3.52
CA GLU A 233 50.00 22.59 -4.26
C GLU A 233 49.87 21.29 -3.45
N ASP A 234 49.37 20.22 -4.07
CA ASP A 234 49.23 18.87 -3.48
C ASP A 234 50.61 18.18 -3.35
N ILE A 235 51.47 18.70 -2.48
CA ILE A 235 52.86 18.21 -2.31
C ILE A 235 52.92 16.96 -1.43
N GLU A 236 51.96 16.79 -0.52
CA GLU A 236 51.89 15.72 0.49
C GLU A 236 50.48 15.10 0.59
N GLU A 237 50.30 14.07 1.44
CA GLU A 237 48.98 13.51 1.71
C GLU A 237 48.06 14.53 2.38
N GLU A 238 46.76 14.41 2.14
CA GLU A 238 45.74 15.40 2.56
C GLU A 238 45.75 15.65 4.08
N GLU A 239 45.96 14.59 4.88
CA GLU A 239 46.04 14.67 6.34
C GLU A 239 47.33 15.39 6.79
N ASP A 240 48.48 15.06 6.21
CA ASP A 240 49.77 15.66 6.55
C ASP A 240 49.81 17.16 6.21
N LEU A 241 49.33 17.52 5.02
CA LEU A 241 49.30 18.92 4.58
C LEU A 241 48.33 19.75 5.43
N GLN A 242 47.20 19.16 5.83
CA GLN A 242 46.26 19.80 6.75
C GLN A 242 46.90 20.07 8.11
N ASP A 243 47.60 19.09 8.68
CA ASP A 243 48.32 19.23 9.95
C ASP A 243 49.42 20.30 9.86
N HIS A 244 50.15 20.34 8.74
CA HIS A 244 51.16 21.37 8.51
C HIS A 244 50.59 22.78 8.45
N LEU A 245 49.46 22.97 7.76
CA LEU A 245 48.77 24.26 7.71
C LEU A 245 48.26 24.65 9.10
N GLU A 246 47.65 23.72 9.84
CA GLU A 246 47.18 23.96 11.20
C GLU A 246 48.32 24.41 12.12
N ILE A 247 49.42 23.68 12.16
CA ILE A 247 50.60 24.03 12.96
C ILE A 247 51.20 25.37 12.51
N HIS A 248 51.19 25.67 11.21
CA HIS A 248 51.71 26.93 10.69
C HIS A 248 50.90 28.13 11.19
N PHE A 249 49.57 28.05 11.11
CA PHE A 249 48.66 29.13 11.50
C PHE A 249 48.32 29.15 12.99
N GLN A 250 48.72 28.15 13.79
CA GLN A 250 48.69 28.23 15.26
C GLN A 250 49.82 29.11 15.83
N LYS A 251 50.90 29.32 15.08
CA LYS A 251 52.05 30.11 15.54
C LYS A 251 51.76 31.61 15.48
N LYS A 252 51.81 32.27 16.64
CA LYS A 252 51.69 33.74 16.75
C LYS A 252 52.74 34.49 15.90
N SER A 253 53.92 33.90 15.66
CA SER A 253 54.97 34.50 14.81
C SER A 253 54.56 34.65 13.35
N ASN A 254 53.57 33.86 12.89
CA ASN A 254 53.06 33.85 11.53
C ASN A 254 51.72 34.62 11.42
N CYS A 255 51.46 35.55 12.34
CA CYS A 255 50.16 36.23 12.48
C CYS A 255 48.99 35.25 12.72
N GLY A 256 49.31 34.07 13.25
CA GLY A 256 48.37 32.99 13.56
C GLY A 256 47.72 33.10 14.94
N GLY A 257 46.84 32.15 15.26
CA GLY A 257 46.11 32.05 16.52
C GLY A 257 45.47 30.68 16.70
N ASP A 258 44.64 30.52 17.73
CA ASP A 258 43.97 29.25 18.01
C ASP A 258 43.01 28.90 16.86
N ILE A 259 43.23 27.73 16.24
CA ILE A 259 42.44 27.26 15.12
C ILE A 259 41.31 26.39 15.66
N GLN A 260 40.07 26.76 15.34
CA GLN A 260 38.89 25.98 15.73
C GLN A 260 38.74 24.72 14.86
N SER A 261 38.99 24.86 13.55
CA SER A 261 38.92 23.77 12.60
C SER A 261 39.65 24.16 11.32
N ILE A 262 40.36 23.21 10.72
CA ILE A 262 40.88 23.31 9.36
C ILE A 262 40.30 22.18 8.51
N LYS A 263 40.14 22.42 7.21
CA LYS A 263 39.76 21.38 6.26
C LYS A 263 40.42 21.65 4.93
N TYR A 264 41.28 20.73 4.51
CA TYR A 264 41.98 20.81 3.23
C TYR A 264 41.48 19.71 2.29
N ILE A 265 41.48 20.00 1.00
CA ILE A 265 41.05 19.09 -0.06
C ILE A 265 42.01 19.27 -1.23
N SER A 266 42.55 18.15 -1.72
CA SER A 266 43.45 18.12 -2.88
C SER A 266 42.81 18.69 -4.15
N GLY A 267 43.61 19.30 -5.02
CA GLY A 267 43.19 20.02 -6.23
C GLY A 267 42.40 19.22 -7.28
N GLY A 268 42.26 17.90 -7.09
CA GLY A 268 41.40 17.03 -7.91
C GLY A 268 40.00 16.75 -7.32
N LYS A 269 39.71 17.23 -6.11
CA LYS A 269 38.47 16.97 -5.38
C LYS A 269 37.69 18.27 -5.17
N VAL A 270 36.37 18.19 -5.22
CA VAL A 270 35.47 19.32 -4.98
C VAL A 270 34.60 19.00 -3.78
N MET A 271 34.54 19.92 -2.81
CA MET A 271 33.59 19.86 -1.71
C MET A 271 32.79 21.14 -1.64
N GLN A 272 31.51 20.99 -1.32
CA GLN A 272 30.67 22.11 -0.95
C GLN A 272 30.70 22.28 0.57
N ALA A 273 31.19 23.43 1.04
CA ALA A 273 31.05 23.84 2.44
C ALA A 273 29.69 24.54 2.64
N LEU A 274 28.92 24.07 3.63
CA LEU A 274 27.68 24.70 4.06
C LEU A 274 27.92 25.30 5.45
N PHE A 275 27.89 26.62 5.54
CA PHE A 275 27.98 27.34 6.80
C PHE A 275 26.56 27.53 7.35
N CYS A 276 26.23 26.85 8.44
CA CYS A 276 24.99 27.05 9.18
C CYS A 276 25.28 27.88 10.43
N GLU A 277 24.46 28.89 10.67
CA GLU A 277 24.52 29.71 11.89
C GLU A 277 23.99 28.89 13.07
N GLU A 278 24.79 28.75 14.14
CA GLU A 278 24.24 28.41 15.45
C GLU A 278 23.64 29.68 16.04
N ALA A 279 22.32 29.80 16.00
CA ALA A 279 21.61 30.88 16.67
C ALA A 279 21.85 30.74 18.18
N GLY A 280 22.71 31.60 18.73
CA GLY A 280 22.99 31.66 20.16
C GLY A 280 21.68 31.76 20.95
N LYS A 281 21.44 30.78 21.84
CA LYS A 281 20.38 30.89 22.83
C LYS A 281 20.77 32.04 23.75
N ARG A 282 19.96 33.10 23.75
CA ARG A 282 19.94 34.04 24.87
C ARG A 282 19.48 33.24 26.09
N GLU A 283 20.36 33.06 27.06
CA GLU A 283 19.97 32.65 28.40
C GLU A 283 19.32 33.88 29.06
N ASP A 284 18.03 33.75 29.41
CA ASP A 284 17.26 34.73 30.19
C ASP A 284 17.64 34.67 31.68
#